data_AF-A0A915B3J5-F1
#
_entry.id   AF-A0A915B3J5-F1
#
_cell.length_a   1.000
_cell.length_b   1.000
_cell.length_c   1.000
_cell.angle_alpha   90.00
_cell.angle_beta   90.00
_cell.angle_gamma   90.00
#
_symmetry.space_group_name_H-M   'P 1'
#
loop_
_entity.id
_entity.type
_entity.pdbx_description
1 polymer ?
#
loop_
_entity_poly.entity_id
_entity_poly.type
_entity_poly.pdbx_seq_one_letter_code
_entity_poly.pdbx_strand_id
1 'polypeptide(L)'
;MDFMISRFANESCEAEVFNRNRVSVGDKARCESSEEKGLRMTSAMLDIDADNCLPPEVEEGNIEYKVKLVNPSASRLQHLITQMKWRLREGQGEAIYEIGVEDRGVMTGLTDSELEASMRTLATMANALNASIVTLSERDVTPTGECMIRRRVVEVLIRKVPDNQQFIELRLALLGGVDMGKSTICGVLTQGLLDNGHGKARLSMFRYLHELQTGRTSSICLDVVGFNSRGQLINYADHSLEEIVEQSTKLITLIDLAGDRRYLKTTIYGLTGSSDPRCESLM
;
A
#
# COMPACT_ATOMS: atom_id res chain seq x y z
N MET A 1 34.25 -21.67 -11.59
CA MET A 1 34.08 -22.44 -10.34
C MET A 1 32.60 -22.65 -10.17
N ASP A 2 32.18 -23.88 -10.44
CA ASP A 2 30.80 -24.34 -10.51
C ASP A 2 30.06 -24.16 -9.20
N PHE A 3 28.87 -23.56 -9.26
CA PHE A 3 27.82 -23.81 -8.26
C PHE A 3 26.77 -24.71 -8.89
N MET A 4 26.99 -26.00 -8.65
CA MET A 4 26.09 -27.10 -8.90
C MET A 4 25.10 -27.15 -7.72
N ILE A 5 23.81 -26.91 -7.95
CA ILE A 5 22.67 -27.65 -7.38
C ILE A 5 21.54 -27.45 -8.40
N SER A 6 21.45 -28.40 -9.33
CA SER A 6 20.22 -28.66 -10.08
C SER A 6 19.62 -29.95 -9.53
N ARG A 7 18.29 -30.05 -9.61
CA ARG A 7 17.47 -31.27 -9.52
C ARG A 7 17.20 -31.82 -8.13
N PHE A 8 16.05 -31.44 -7.58
CA PHE A 8 15.10 -32.40 -7.02
C PHE A 8 13.66 -31.92 -7.28
N ALA A 9 12.81 -32.87 -7.71
CA ALA A 9 11.37 -32.78 -7.96
C ALA A 9 10.92 -32.07 -9.25
N ASN A 10 11.12 -32.80 -10.36
CA ASN A 10 10.21 -32.78 -11.49
C ASN A 10 9.15 -33.86 -11.20
N GLU A 11 7.91 -33.50 -10.91
CA GLU A 11 6.79 -34.43 -10.91
C GLU A 11 5.52 -33.70 -11.35
N SER A 12 5.05 -34.08 -12.53
CA SER A 12 3.81 -33.66 -13.16
C SER A 12 2.65 -34.38 -12.47
N CYS A 13 1.66 -33.66 -11.95
CA CYS A 13 0.33 -34.21 -11.69
C CYS A 13 -0.74 -33.10 -11.74
N GLU A 14 -1.46 -33.13 -12.86
CA GLU A 14 -2.91 -32.97 -13.04
C GLU A 14 -3.70 -31.87 -12.31
N ALA A 15 -4.46 -31.15 -13.15
CA ALA A 15 -5.55 -30.28 -12.79
C ALA A 15 -6.78 -31.10 -12.34
N GLU A 16 -7.29 -30.87 -11.14
CA GLU A 16 -8.70 -31.07 -10.81
C GLU A 16 -9.21 -30.02 -9.80
N VAL A 17 -10.12 -29.19 -10.30
CA VAL A 17 -11.44 -28.92 -9.72
C VAL A 17 -11.56 -29.03 -8.19
N PHE A 18 -11.76 -27.91 -7.49
CA PHE A 18 -12.53 -27.92 -6.24
C PHE A 18 -13.49 -26.74 -6.16
N ASN A 19 -14.76 -27.08 -6.42
CA ASN A 19 -15.94 -26.27 -6.18
C ASN A 19 -16.58 -26.76 -4.87
N ARG A 20 -17.20 -25.83 -4.13
CA ARG A 20 -18.23 -26.01 -3.08
C ARG A 20 -17.86 -26.45 -1.64
N ASN A 21 -18.15 -25.51 -0.74
CA ASN A 21 -19.12 -25.58 0.37
C ASN A 21 -18.81 -26.27 1.73
N ARG A 22 -19.20 -25.51 2.76
CA ARG A 22 -19.59 -25.86 4.16
C ARG A 22 -18.39 -26.19 5.08
N VAL A 23 -18.36 -25.76 6.34
CA VAL A 23 -19.35 -26.01 7.41
C VAL A 23 -19.17 -24.98 8.55
N SER A 24 -20.31 -24.57 9.09
CA SER A 24 -20.54 -23.90 10.37
C SER A 24 -20.22 -24.79 11.58
N VAL A 25 -19.46 -24.29 12.55
CA VAL A 25 -19.44 -24.83 13.93
C VAL A 25 -19.48 -23.67 14.90
N GLY A 26 -20.55 -23.62 15.69
CA GLY A 26 -20.64 -22.77 16.87
C GLY A 26 -20.20 -23.56 18.09
N ASP A 27 -19.73 -22.85 19.11
CA ASP A 27 -19.70 -23.36 20.47
C ASP A 27 -20.10 -22.25 21.44
N LYS A 28 -21.10 -22.58 22.26
CA LYS A 28 -21.63 -21.79 23.38
C LYS A 28 -20.77 -22.07 24.61
N ALA A 29 -20.36 -21.02 25.32
CA ALA A 29 -20.07 -21.10 26.74
C ALA A 29 -20.77 -19.94 27.46
N ARG A 30 -21.55 -20.29 28.47
CA ARG A 30 -22.37 -19.43 29.33
C ARG A 30 -21.63 -19.31 30.67
N CYS A 31 -21.49 -18.11 31.24
CA CYS A 31 -21.47 -17.93 32.69
C CYS A 31 -21.88 -16.50 33.08
N GLU A 32 -22.41 -16.38 34.29
CA GLU A 32 -23.52 -15.50 34.69
C GLU A 32 -23.14 -14.10 35.23
N SER A 33 -24.21 -13.32 35.40
CA SER A 33 -24.43 -11.94 35.84
C SER A 33 -23.71 -11.44 37.10
N SER A 34 -23.44 -10.13 37.12
CA SER A 34 -23.67 -9.27 38.30
C SER A 34 -24.09 -7.88 37.83
N GLU A 35 -25.21 -7.41 38.38
CA GLU A 35 -25.92 -6.17 38.07
C GLU A 35 -25.26 -4.97 38.77
N GLU A 36 -25.08 -3.85 38.06
CA GLU A 36 -25.19 -2.51 38.64
C GLU A 36 -25.92 -1.57 37.66
N LYS A 37 -26.92 -0.86 38.19
CA LYS A 37 -27.92 -0.05 37.47
C LYS A 37 -27.55 1.44 37.45
N GLY A 38 -27.90 2.10 36.35
CA GLY A 38 -28.05 3.56 36.21
C GLY A 38 -27.01 4.13 35.23
N LEU A 39 -27.35 4.60 34.04
CA LEU A 39 -28.32 5.64 33.70
C LEU A 39 -28.70 5.47 32.21
N ARG A 40 -29.98 5.20 31.91
CA ARG A 40 -30.47 5.09 30.53
C ARG A 40 -30.71 6.49 29.96
N MET A 41 -29.78 6.97 29.13
CA MET A 41 -30.04 8.03 28.15
C MET A 41 -30.20 7.35 26.78
N THR A 42 -31.27 7.69 26.10
CA THR A 42 -31.74 7.13 24.83
C THR A 42 -30.74 7.39 23.70
N SER A 43 -29.93 6.38 23.34
CA SER A 43 -29.00 6.42 22.20
C SER A 43 -29.53 5.58 21.02
N ALA A 44 -30.79 5.74 20.66
CA ALA A 44 -31.36 5.12 19.46
C ALA A 44 -31.37 6.15 18.32
N MET A 45 -30.18 6.59 17.87
CA MET A 45 -30.06 7.47 16.69
C MET A 45 -28.61 7.60 16.16
N LEU A 46 -27.82 6.51 16.09
CA LEU A 46 -26.44 6.57 15.57
C LEU A 46 -25.99 5.40 14.67
N ASP A 47 -26.87 4.72 13.95
CA ASP A 47 -26.47 3.54 13.17
C ASP A 47 -26.86 3.58 11.67
N ILE A 48 -26.68 4.71 10.98
CA ILE A 48 -26.89 4.77 9.50
C ILE A 48 -25.73 5.38 8.68
N ASP A 49 -24.83 6.24 9.21
CA ASP A 49 -23.90 7.00 8.33
C ASP A 49 -22.41 6.92 8.69
N ALA A 50 -21.92 5.79 9.22
CA ALA A 50 -20.48 5.60 9.47
C ALA A 50 -19.69 5.12 8.23
N ASP A 51 -20.36 4.61 7.20
CA ASP A 51 -19.71 4.00 6.02
C ASP A 51 -19.42 4.99 4.88
N ASN A 52 -19.96 6.22 4.92
CA ASN A 52 -19.87 7.21 3.84
C ASN A 52 -19.10 8.49 4.20
N CYS A 53 -18.36 8.50 5.31
CA CYS A 53 -17.57 9.64 5.74
C CYS A 53 -16.09 9.28 5.84
N LEU A 54 -15.26 10.02 5.13
CA LEU A 54 -13.81 10.05 5.29
C LEU A 54 -13.44 11.07 6.38
N PRO A 55 -12.24 10.98 6.98
CA PRO A 55 -11.76 12.04 7.87
C PRO A 55 -11.77 13.39 7.14
N PRO A 56 -11.90 14.52 7.85
CA PRO A 56 -11.84 15.84 7.22
C PRO A 56 -10.51 16.06 6.53
N GLU A 57 -10.52 16.83 5.43
CA GLU A 57 -9.31 17.17 4.69
C GLU A 57 -8.33 17.92 5.60
N VAL A 58 -7.05 17.55 5.50
CA VAL A 58 -5.96 18.30 6.11
C VAL A 58 -5.38 19.25 5.05
N GLU A 59 -5.30 20.55 5.38
CA GLU A 59 -4.75 21.57 4.48
C GLU A 59 -3.28 21.28 4.13
N GLU A 60 -2.54 20.65 5.05
CA GLU A 60 -1.18 20.17 4.86
C GLU A 60 -1.15 18.68 4.50
N GLY A 61 -0.39 18.31 3.48
CA GLY A 61 -0.18 16.93 3.07
C GLY A 61 -0.36 16.69 1.58
N ASN A 62 -0.28 15.42 1.18
CA ASN A 62 -0.34 15.00 -0.21
C ASN A 62 -1.74 14.54 -0.67
N ILE A 63 -2.76 14.69 0.17
CA ILE A 63 -4.14 14.28 -0.09
C ILE A 63 -4.99 15.54 -0.33
N GLU A 64 -5.79 15.55 -1.39
CA GLU A 64 -6.67 16.67 -1.76
C GLU A 64 -8.09 16.18 -2.03
N TYR A 65 -9.08 16.83 -1.43
CA TYR A 65 -10.49 16.51 -1.65
C TYR A 65 -11.12 17.50 -2.62
N LYS A 66 -11.87 16.98 -3.61
CA LYS A 66 -12.60 17.82 -4.56
C LYS A 66 -13.95 17.23 -4.88
N VAL A 67 -15.00 18.01 -4.63
CA VAL A 67 -16.37 17.64 -5.00
C VAL A 67 -16.49 17.46 -6.51
N LYS A 68 -16.05 18.44 -7.33
CA LYS A 68 -16.11 18.36 -8.80
C LYS A 68 -15.07 19.26 -9.47
N LEU A 69 -14.57 18.83 -10.64
CA LEU A 69 -13.59 19.56 -11.44
C LEU A 69 -14.08 19.75 -12.89
N VAL A 70 -15.35 20.13 -13.06
CA VAL A 70 -15.97 20.29 -14.39
C VAL A 70 -15.60 21.65 -14.99
N ASN A 71 -14.96 21.63 -16.17
CA ASN A 71 -14.66 22.80 -17.02
C ASN A 71 -14.21 24.07 -16.26
N PRO A 72 -13.04 24.06 -15.59
CA PRO A 72 -12.53 25.27 -14.95
C PRO A 72 -12.18 26.36 -15.98
N SER A 73 -12.32 27.63 -15.59
CA SER A 73 -11.78 28.74 -16.36
C SER A 73 -10.25 28.65 -16.47
N ALA A 74 -9.65 29.32 -17.46
CA ALA A 74 -8.20 29.30 -17.65
C ALA A 74 -7.43 29.76 -16.39
N SER A 75 -7.91 30.80 -15.69
CA SER A 75 -7.31 31.25 -14.43
C SER A 75 -7.47 30.22 -13.30
N ARG A 76 -8.65 29.59 -13.19
CA ARG A 76 -8.89 28.53 -12.20
C ARG A 76 -8.03 27.30 -12.46
N LEU A 77 -7.85 26.92 -13.73
CA LEU A 77 -6.99 25.81 -14.14
C LEU A 77 -5.53 26.06 -13.72
N GLN A 78 -5.02 27.29 -13.90
CA GLN A 78 -3.66 27.63 -13.45
C GLN A 78 -3.50 27.53 -11.92
N HIS A 79 -4.51 27.96 -11.15
CA HIS A 79 -4.50 27.77 -9.70
C HIS A 79 -4.52 26.29 -9.32
N LEU A 80 -5.35 25.48 -9.99
CA LEU A 80 -5.41 24.03 -9.78
C LEU A 80 -4.04 23.38 -10.07
N ILE A 81 -3.38 23.75 -11.17
CA ILE A 81 -2.04 23.22 -11.52
C ILE A 81 -1.02 23.58 -10.43
N THR A 82 -1.07 24.82 -9.93
CA THR A 82 -0.14 25.30 -8.89
C THR A 82 -0.36 24.55 -7.57
N GLN A 83 -1.62 24.30 -7.22
CA GLN A 83 -2.01 23.48 -6.07
C GLN A 83 -1.50 22.05 -6.22
N MET A 84 -1.70 21.41 -7.38
CA MET A 84 -1.21 20.07 -7.66
C MET A 84 0.31 19.96 -7.54
N LYS A 85 1.03 20.96 -8.05
CA LYS A 85 2.49 21.05 -7.91
C LYS A 85 2.93 21.19 -6.44
N TRP A 86 2.11 21.80 -5.59
CA TRP A 86 2.39 21.89 -4.17
C TRP A 86 2.17 20.54 -3.48
N ARG A 87 0.99 19.91 -3.67
CA ARG A 87 0.69 18.56 -3.13
C ARG A 87 1.72 17.51 -3.54
N LEU A 88 2.15 17.52 -4.80
CA LEU A 88 3.21 16.62 -5.29
C LEU A 88 4.56 16.87 -4.60
N ARG A 89 4.89 18.11 -4.22
CA ARG A 89 6.14 18.38 -3.50
C ARG A 89 6.08 17.92 -2.05
N GLU A 90 4.93 18.11 -1.40
CA GLU A 90 4.74 17.63 -0.03
C GLU A 90 4.78 16.11 0.06
N GLY A 91 4.17 15.42 -0.91
CA GLY A 91 4.20 13.96 -1.00
C GLY A 91 5.40 13.37 -1.74
N GLN A 92 6.51 14.11 -1.85
CA GLN A 92 7.77 13.63 -2.46
C GLN A 92 7.60 13.00 -3.87
N GLY A 93 6.71 13.58 -4.67
CA GLY A 93 6.40 13.11 -6.03
C GLY A 93 5.09 12.34 -6.14
N GLU A 94 4.35 12.14 -5.06
CA GLU A 94 3.03 11.50 -5.07
C GLU A 94 1.95 12.42 -4.49
N ALA A 95 0.77 12.42 -5.09
CA ALA A 95 -0.41 13.11 -4.58
C ALA A 95 -1.65 12.26 -4.81
N ILE A 96 -2.56 12.23 -3.83
CA ILE A 96 -3.81 11.47 -3.90
C ILE A 96 -4.96 12.48 -3.99
N TYR A 97 -5.81 12.29 -4.98
CA TYR A 97 -7.00 13.11 -5.21
C TYR A 97 -8.24 12.27 -5.00
N GLU A 98 -9.09 12.71 -4.09
CA GLU A 98 -10.39 12.09 -3.89
C GLU A 98 -11.47 12.98 -4.54
N ILE A 99 -12.07 12.44 -5.59
CA ILE A 99 -13.02 13.15 -6.44
C ILE A 99 -14.44 12.69 -6.12
N GLY A 100 -15.33 13.64 -5.81
CA GLY A 100 -16.68 13.38 -5.31
C GLY A 100 -16.80 13.41 -3.78
N VAL A 101 -15.77 13.91 -3.08
CA VAL A 101 -15.72 14.07 -1.63
C VAL A 101 -15.68 15.56 -1.28
N GLU A 102 -16.47 15.96 -0.28
CA GLU A 102 -16.41 17.31 0.28
C GLU A 102 -15.24 17.46 1.26
N ASP A 103 -14.79 18.69 1.50
CA ASP A 103 -13.69 19.00 2.43
C ASP A 103 -13.93 18.46 3.86
N ARG A 104 -15.20 18.24 4.23
CA ARG A 104 -15.60 17.62 5.51
C ARG A 104 -15.51 16.09 5.52
N GLY A 105 -15.11 15.48 4.42
CA GLY A 105 -15.03 14.03 4.22
C GLY A 105 -16.36 13.38 3.79
N VAL A 106 -17.40 14.16 3.49
CA VAL A 106 -18.70 13.61 3.06
C VAL A 106 -18.64 13.16 1.61
N MET A 107 -18.92 11.88 1.36
CA MET A 107 -18.94 11.31 0.01
C MET A 107 -20.26 11.65 -0.71
N THR A 108 -20.27 12.77 -1.43
CA THR A 108 -21.43 13.17 -2.27
C THR A 108 -21.55 12.33 -3.55
N GLY A 109 -20.41 11.93 -4.12
CA GLY A 109 -20.30 11.21 -5.39
C GLY A 109 -20.71 12.04 -6.61
N LEU A 110 -20.20 11.65 -7.77
CA LEU A 110 -20.45 12.32 -9.05
C LEU A 110 -21.18 11.44 -10.03
N THR A 111 -21.95 12.05 -10.92
CA THR A 111 -22.51 11.34 -12.07
C THR A 111 -21.43 10.94 -13.06
N ASP A 112 -21.68 9.93 -13.90
CA ASP A 112 -20.70 9.45 -14.88
C ASP A 112 -20.19 10.55 -15.82
N SER A 113 -21.08 11.46 -16.24
CA SER A 113 -20.70 12.59 -17.09
C SER A 113 -19.82 13.62 -16.37
N GLU A 114 -20.11 13.91 -15.10
CA GLU A 114 -19.32 14.86 -14.31
C GLU A 114 -17.97 14.29 -13.92
N LEU A 115 -17.93 12.99 -13.64
CA LEU A 115 -16.71 12.27 -13.35
C LEU A 115 -15.79 12.25 -14.57
N GLU A 116 -16.30 11.92 -15.75
CA GLU A 116 -15.50 11.94 -16.98
C GLU A 116 -14.94 13.35 -17.28
N ALA A 117 -15.76 14.39 -17.11
CA ALA A 117 -15.30 15.77 -17.25
C ALA A 117 -14.22 16.14 -16.23
N SER A 118 -14.37 15.70 -14.97
CA SER A 118 -13.39 15.94 -13.90
C SER A 118 -12.07 15.20 -14.17
N MET A 119 -12.13 13.96 -14.67
CA MET A 119 -10.95 13.18 -15.06
C MET A 119 -10.20 13.81 -16.23
N ARG A 120 -10.91 14.38 -17.23
CA ARG A 120 -10.27 15.13 -18.32
C ARG A 120 -9.54 16.37 -17.81
N THR A 121 -10.14 17.10 -16.87
CA THR A 121 -9.48 18.25 -16.21
C THR A 121 -8.22 17.80 -15.48
N LEU A 122 -8.31 16.74 -14.66
CA LEU A 122 -7.14 16.18 -13.96
C LEU A 122 -6.04 15.74 -14.91
N ALA A 123 -6.38 15.05 -16.01
CA ALA A 123 -5.42 14.65 -17.03
C ALA A 123 -4.73 15.86 -17.66
N THR A 124 -5.48 16.94 -17.93
CA THR A 124 -4.91 18.20 -18.45
C THR A 124 -3.92 18.82 -17.46
N MET A 125 -4.24 18.81 -16.17
CA MET A 125 -3.36 19.32 -15.12
C MET A 125 -2.11 18.46 -14.95
N ALA A 126 -2.26 17.12 -14.94
CA ALA A 126 -1.16 16.18 -14.84
C ALA A 126 -0.21 16.29 -16.04
N ASN A 127 -0.75 16.40 -17.26
CA ASN A 127 0.03 16.63 -18.47
C ASN A 127 0.82 17.94 -18.42
N ALA A 128 0.24 19.01 -17.86
CA ALA A 128 0.96 20.28 -17.69
C ALA A 128 2.16 20.18 -16.74
N LEU A 129 2.17 19.17 -15.85
CA LEU A 129 3.25 18.93 -14.89
C LEU A 129 4.17 17.75 -15.29
N ASN A 130 3.91 17.08 -16.42
CA ASN A 130 4.53 15.81 -16.82
C ASN A 130 4.36 14.71 -15.76
N ALA A 131 3.17 14.63 -15.15
CA ALA A 131 2.81 13.63 -14.16
C ALA A 131 1.99 12.49 -14.77
N SER A 132 2.17 11.28 -14.24
CA SER A 132 1.34 10.11 -14.51
C SER A 132 0.11 10.07 -13.61
N ILE A 133 -1.01 9.59 -14.15
CA ILE A 133 -2.30 9.47 -13.45
C ILE A 133 -2.71 8.00 -13.40
N VAL A 134 -3.16 7.54 -12.24
CA VAL A 134 -3.61 6.17 -11.99
C VAL A 134 -4.85 6.22 -11.12
N THR A 135 -5.93 5.58 -11.56
CA THR A 135 -7.13 5.40 -10.73
C THR A 135 -6.88 4.25 -9.75
N LEU A 136 -6.93 4.53 -8.44
CA LEU A 136 -6.70 3.54 -7.38
C LEU A 136 -7.98 2.79 -7.00
N SER A 137 -9.07 3.53 -6.82
CA SER A 137 -10.33 2.98 -6.34
C SER A 137 -11.50 3.74 -6.94
N GLU A 138 -12.57 3.02 -7.28
CA GLU A 138 -13.87 3.59 -7.60
C GLU A 138 -14.89 3.03 -6.61
N ARG A 139 -15.65 3.91 -5.98
CA ARG A 139 -16.69 3.55 -5.00
C ARG A 139 -18.04 4.07 -5.47
N ASP A 140 -19.03 3.20 -5.50
CA ASP A 140 -20.41 3.60 -5.79
C ASP A 140 -21.07 4.07 -4.49
N VAL A 141 -21.46 5.35 -4.44
CA VAL A 141 -22.09 6.00 -3.26
C VAL A 141 -23.52 6.40 -3.61
N THR A 142 -24.24 5.52 -4.32
CA THR A 142 -25.64 5.77 -4.64
C THR A 142 -26.47 5.78 -3.35
N PRO A 143 -27.12 6.90 -2.99
CA PRO A 143 -27.93 6.94 -1.78
C PRO A 143 -29.11 5.97 -1.90
N THR A 144 -29.18 5.02 -0.96
CA THR A 144 -30.24 4.02 -0.87
C THR A 144 -31.55 4.71 -0.45
N GLY A 145 -32.30 5.24 -1.41
CA GLY A 145 -33.54 5.95 -1.09
C GLY A 145 -34.31 6.47 -2.30
N GLU A 146 -33.76 7.43 -3.04
CA GLU A 146 -34.62 8.24 -3.95
C GLU A 146 -33.94 8.73 -5.24
N CYS A 147 -32.70 8.32 -5.55
CA CYS A 147 -32.02 8.75 -6.77
C CYS A 147 -31.63 7.56 -7.64
N MET A 148 -32.25 7.41 -8.82
CA MET A 148 -31.86 6.41 -9.84
C MET A 148 -30.52 6.71 -10.52
N ILE A 149 -29.90 7.85 -10.23
CA ILE A 149 -28.67 8.28 -10.89
C ILE A 149 -27.48 7.72 -10.13
N ARG A 150 -26.66 6.91 -10.80
CA ARG A 150 -25.43 6.36 -10.24
C ARG A 150 -24.46 7.48 -9.88
N ARG A 151 -23.95 7.44 -8.65
CA ARG A 151 -22.95 8.37 -8.15
C ARG A 151 -21.71 7.61 -7.74
N ARG A 152 -20.55 8.05 -8.24
CA ARG A 152 -19.26 7.43 -8.00
C ARG A 152 -18.29 8.41 -7.37
N VAL A 153 -17.53 7.91 -6.41
CA VAL A 153 -16.35 8.57 -5.85
C VAL A 153 -15.13 7.85 -6.40
N VAL A 154 -14.12 8.62 -6.77
CA VAL A 154 -12.90 8.07 -7.36
C VAL A 154 -11.68 8.57 -6.63
N GLU A 155 -10.82 7.64 -6.24
CA GLU A 155 -9.51 7.90 -5.68
C GLU A 155 -8.47 7.80 -6.80
N VAL A 156 -7.75 8.89 -7.03
CA VAL A 156 -6.79 9.03 -8.12
C VAL A 156 -5.41 9.32 -7.55
N LEU A 157 -4.44 8.47 -7.88
CA LEU A 157 -3.03 8.71 -7.63
C LEU A 157 -2.41 9.48 -8.79
N ILE A 158 -1.71 10.55 -8.44
CA ILE A 158 -0.91 11.34 -9.36
C ILE A 158 0.54 11.20 -8.94
N ARG A 159 1.37 10.70 -9.84
CA ARG A 159 2.79 10.47 -9.58
C ARG A 159 3.64 11.24 -10.57
N LYS A 160 4.57 12.03 -10.05
CA LYS A 160 5.63 12.68 -10.79
C LYS A 160 6.97 12.28 -10.19
N VAL A 161 7.82 11.65 -11.00
CA VAL A 161 9.22 11.42 -10.61
C VAL A 161 9.91 12.80 -10.54
N PRO A 162 10.50 13.18 -9.39
CA PRO A 162 11.16 14.47 -9.27
C PRO A 162 12.35 14.56 -10.23
N ASP A 163 12.55 15.72 -10.86
CA ASP A 163 13.62 15.90 -11.87
C ASP A 163 15.04 15.65 -11.30
N ASN A 164 15.18 15.66 -9.96
CA ASN A 164 16.45 15.46 -9.25
C ASN A 164 16.69 14.00 -8.80
N GLN A 165 15.73 13.10 -9.03
CA GLN A 165 15.76 11.74 -8.48
C GLN A 165 15.32 10.75 -9.57
N GLN A 166 15.99 9.60 -9.67
CA GLN A 166 15.63 8.59 -10.68
C GLN A 166 14.38 7.79 -10.27
N PHE A 167 14.17 7.61 -8.97
CA PHE A 167 13.05 6.89 -8.39
C PHE A 167 12.64 7.48 -7.03
N ILE A 168 11.41 7.20 -6.62
CA ILE A 168 10.91 7.52 -5.27
C ILE A 168 11.21 6.29 -4.38
N GLU A 169 12.04 6.45 -3.35
CA GLU A 169 12.39 5.34 -2.45
C GLU A 169 11.60 5.43 -1.14
N LEU A 170 10.96 4.32 -0.76
CA LEU A 170 10.33 4.14 0.55
C LEU A 170 11.01 3.00 1.30
N ARG A 171 11.63 3.32 2.43
CA ARG A 171 12.28 2.32 3.30
C ARG A 171 11.33 1.91 4.42
N LEU A 172 10.98 0.63 4.48
CA LEU A 172 10.11 0.05 5.50
C LEU A 172 10.91 -0.89 6.40
N ALA A 173 11.14 -0.46 7.64
CA ALA A 173 11.80 -1.29 8.64
C ALA A 173 10.79 -2.12 9.45
N LEU A 174 10.94 -3.43 9.43
CA LEU A 174 10.08 -4.35 10.17
C LEU A 174 10.67 -4.61 11.56
N LEU A 175 9.97 -4.15 12.59
CA LEU A 175 10.36 -4.29 13.99
C LEU A 175 9.37 -5.19 14.73
N GLY A 176 9.88 -5.99 15.67
CA GLY A 176 9.03 -6.85 16.49
C GLY A 176 9.75 -8.06 17.08
N GLY A 177 9.05 -8.76 17.98
CA GLY A 177 9.58 -9.90 18.71
C GLY A 177 10.00 -11.09 17.83
N VAL A 178 10.66 -12.06 18.45
CA VAL A 178 10.99 -13.34 17.81
C VAL A 178 9.69 -14.05 17.42
N ASP A 179 9.70 -14.74 16.27
CA ASP A 179 8.59 -15.55 15.75
C ASP A 179 7.29 -14.83 15.38
N MET A 180 7.29 -13.50 15.31
CA MET A 180 6.15 -12.71 14.83
C MET A 180 5.97 -12.69 13.30
N GLY A 181 6.76 -13.49 12.57
CA GLY A 181 6.62 -13.60 11.11
C GLY A 181 7.20 -12.43 10.30
N LYS A 182 8.05 -11.56 10.88
CA LYS A 182 8.67 -10.42 10.16
C LYS A 182 9.43 -10.83 8.89
N SER A 183 10.34 -11.78 9.03
CA SER A 183 11.08 -12.32 7.89
C SER A 183 10.16 -13.11 6.94
N THR A 184 9.06 -13.67 7.46
CA THR A 184 8.08 -14.38 6.64
C THR A 184 7.29 -13.40 5.75
N ILE A 185 6.79 -12.28 6.30
CA ILE A 185 6.09 -11.27 5.49
C ILE A 185 7.02 -10.64 4.45
N CYS A 186 8.27 -10.38 4.82
CA CYS A 186 9.26 -9.84 3.89
C CYS A 186 9.48 -10.80 2.70
N GLY A 187 9.73 -12.09 2.97
CA GLY A 187 9.92 -13.10 1.93
C GLY A 187 8.68 -13.33 1.05
N VAL A 188 7.47 -13.25 1.62
CA VAL A 188 6.22 -13.34 0.84
C VAL A 188 6.05 -12.14 -0.08
N LEU A 189 6.34 -10.92 0.40
CA LEU A 189 6.20 -9.69 -0.38
C LEU A 189 7.24 -9.59 -1.51
N THR A 190 8.43 -10.17 -1.31
CA THR A 190 9.50 -10.09 -2.29
C THR A 190 9.35 -11.18 -3.35
N GLN A 191 9.04 -12.41 -2.94
CA GLN A 191 8.95 -13.55 -3.87
C GLN A 191 7.55 -13.83 -4.42
N GLY A 192 6.51 -13.30 -3.78
CA GLY A 192 5.11 -13.54 -4.18
C GLY A 192 4.61 -14.94 -3.89
N LEU A 193 5.43 -15.75 -3.20
CA LEU A 193 5.10 -17.11 -2.80
C LEU A 193 4.55 -17.09 -1.37
N LEU A 194 3.37 -17.66 -1.20
CA LEU A 194 2.78 -17.82 0.14
C LEU A 194 3.61 -18.80 0.98
N ASP A 195 3.79 -18.46 2.25
CA ASP A 195 4.49 -19.32 3.18
C ASP A 195 3.65 -20.56 3.51
N ASN A 196 4.30 -21.71 3.66
CA ASN A 196 3.65 -22.99 3.99
C ASN A 196 3.48 -23.21 5.51
N GLY A 197 3.57 -22.13 6.30
CA GLY A 197 3.54 -22.17 7.77
C GLY A 197 4.81 -22.75 8.42
N HIS A 198 5.79 -23.19 7.63
CA HIS A 198 7.06 -23.73 8.11
C HIS A 198 8.25 -22.80 7.79
N GLY A 199 7.98 -21.57 7.35
CA GLY A 199 9.02 -20.60 7.02
C GLY A 199 9.73 -20.88 5.70
N LYS A 200 9.08 -21.54 4.73
CA LYS A 200 9.61 -21.68 3.36
C LYS A 200 9.94 -20.31 2.74
N ALA A 201 9.07 -19.32 2.93
CA ALA A 201 9.32 -17.95 2.47
C ALA A 201 10.43 -17.25 3.29
N ARG A 202 10.70 -17.71 4.51
CA ARG A 202 11.79 -17.18 5.36
C ARG A 202 13.16 -17.70 4.93
N LEU A 203 13.24 -18.92 4.38
CA LEU A 203 14.51 -19.54 4.00
C LEU A 203 15.26 -18.76 2.91
N SER A 204 14.53 -18.11 2.00
CA SER A 204 15.13 -17.28 0.95
C SER A 204 15.77 -16.00 1.49
N MET A 205 15.44 -15.59 2.71
CA MET A 205 15.98 -14.40 3.35
C MET A 205 17.24 -14.67 4.17
N PHE A 206 17.54 -15.93 4.49
CA PHE A 206 18.70 -16.29 5.30
C PHE A 206 19.99 -16.20 4.51
N ARG A 207 20.95 -15.44 5.04
CA ARG A 207 22.26 -15.20 4.41
C ARG A 207 23.36 -16.08 5.01
N TYR A 208 23.18 -16.55 6.24
CA TYR A 208 24.21 -17.30 6.96
C TYR A 208 23.77 -18.71 7.35
N LEU A 209 24.74 -19.63 7.39
CA LEU A 209 24.49 -21.04 7.72
C LEU A 209 23.87 -21.24 9.10
N HIS A 210 24.27 -20.45 10.11
CA HIS A 210 23.69 -20.54 11.44
C HIS A 210 22.23 -20.06 11.49
N GLU A 211 21.77 -19.23 10.54
CA GLU A 211 20.36 -18.84 10.43
C GLU A 211 19.53 -20.01 9.89
N LEU A 212 20.06 -20.72 8.89
CA LEU A 212 19.45 -21.95 8.35
C LEU A 212 19.38 -23.05 9.42
N GLN A 213 20.43 -23.22 10.22
CA GLN A 213 20.50 -24.24 11.27
C GLN A 213 19.60 -23.94 12.47
N THR A 214 19.50 -22.66 12.87
CA THR A 214 18.72 -22.26 14.06
C THR A 214 17.30 -21.85 13.73
N GLY A 215 16.98 -21.60 12.46
CA GLY A 215 15.70 -21.05 12.01
C GLY A 215 15.46 -19.59 12.43
N ARG A 216 16.52 -18.87 12.87
CA ARG A 216 16.42 -17.52 13.42
C ARG A 216 17.21 -16.51 12.60
N THR A 217 16.58 -15.38 12.33
CA THR A 217 17.22 -14.22 11.70
C THR A 217 18.20 -13.56 12.68
N SER A 218 19.46 -13.46 12.29
CA SER A 218 20.54 -12.89 13.08
C SER A 218 21.16 -11.63 12.46
N SER A 219 20.88 -11.41 11.18
CA SER A 219 21.41 -10.34 10.35
C SER A 219 20.33 -9.40 9.83
N ILE A 220 20.74 -8.25 9.29
CA ILE A 220 19.84 -7.32 8.60
C ILE A 220 19.74 -7.78 7.15
N CYS A 221 18.53 -8.00 6.67
CA CYS A 221 18.29 -8.23 5.25
C CYS A 221 17.63 -7.00 4.63
N LEU A 222 18.09 -6.65 3.43
CA LEU A 222 17.53 -5.61 2.59
C LEU A 222 17.03 -6.28 1.33
N ASP A 223 15.72 -6.21 1.12
CA ASP A 223 15.09 -6.64 -0.12
C ASP A 223 14.36 -5.46 -0.74
N VAL A 224 14.36 -5.40 -2.07
CA VAL A 224 13.76 -4.29 -2.83
C VAL A 224 12.57 -4.80 -3.61
N VAL A 225 11.51 -3.99 -3.62
CA VAL A 225 10.26 -4.25 -4.32
C VAL A 225 9.99 -3.07 -5.25
N GLY A 226 10.03 -3.33 -6.56
CA GLY A 226 9.91 -2.30 -7.60
C GLY A 226 8.50 -2.10 -8.15
N PHE A 227 8.10 -0.84 -8.31
CA PHE A 227 6.81 -0.43 -8.89
C PHE A 227 6.99 0.50 -10.09
N ASN A 228 6.23 0.22 -11.15
CA ASN A 228 6.17 1.08 -12.33
C ASN A 228 5.32 2.34 -12.07
N SER A 229 5.29 3.26 -13.04
CA SER A 229 4.51 4.52 -12.97
C SER A 229 3.01 4.28 -12.81
N ARG A 230 2.51 3.10 -13.21
CA ARG A 230 1.12 2.68 -13.10
C ARG A 230 0.79 1.99 -11.76
N GLY A 231 1.78 1.83 -10.87
CA GLY A 231 1.60 1.13 -9.60
C GLY A 231 1.58 -0.40 -9.70
N GLN A 232 1.95 -0.97 -10.84
CA GLN A 232 2.11 -2.42 -10.99
C GLN A 232 3.49 -2.86 -10.50
N LEU A 233 3.52 -4.06 -9.94
CA LEU A 233 4.72 -4.66 -9.39
C LEU A 233 5.59 -5.30 -10.49
N ILE A 234 6.91 -5.06 -10.42
CA ILE A 234 7.91 -5.59 -11.37
C ILE A 234 8.58 -6.86 -10.84
N ASN A 235 8.64 -7.04 -9.51
CA ASN A 235 9.49 -8.02 -8.83
C ASN A 235 9.15 -9.51 -9.05
N TYR A 236 7.96 -9.85 -9.55
CA TYR A 236 7.53 -11.24 -9.73
C TYR A 236 7.84 -11.84 -11.11
N ALA A 237 8.44 -11.05 -12.00
CA ALA A 237 9.09 -11.61 -13.18
C ALA A 237 10.56 -11.92 -12.83
N ASP A 238 11.17 -12.86 -13.56
CA ASP A 238 12.59 -13.28 -13.40
C ASP A 238 13.57 -12.16 -13.81
N HIS A 239 13.42 -10.97 -13.21
CA HIS A 239 14.25 -9.81 -13.44
C HIS A 239 15.40 -9.78 -12.43
N SER A 240 16.58 -9.38 -12.90
CA SER A 240 17.70 -9.05 -12.02
C SER A 240 17.39 -7.81 -11.18
N LEU A 241 18.06 -7.64 -10.03
CA LEU A 241 17.90 -6.46 -9.17
C LEU A 241 18.18 -5.15 -9.93
N GLU A 242 19.13 -5.16 -10.85
CA GLU A 242 19.48 -4.02 -11.70
C GLU A 242 18.33 -3.64 -12.63
N GLU A 243 17.71 -4.62 -13.30
CA GLU A 243 16.55 -4.40 -14.15
C GLU A 243 15.35 -3.84 -13.36
N ILE A 244 15.15 -4.33 -12.14
CA ILE A 244 14.08 -3.84 -11.26
C ILE A 244 14.30 -2.36 -10.95
N VAL A 245 15.53 -1.94 -10.62
CA VAL A 245 15.84 -0.53 -10.33
C VAL A 245 15.65 0.35 -11.56
N GLU A 246 16.11 -0.08 -12.74
CA GLU A 246 15.99 0.70 -13.98
C GLU A 246 14.54 0.89 -14.45
N GLN A 247 13.70 -0.13 -14.29
CA GLN A 247 12.30 -0.10 -14.74
C GLN A 247 11.35 0.51 -13.70
N SER A 248 11.80 0.67 -12.45
CA SER A 248 10.96 1.14 -11.35
C SER A 248 10.96 2.65 -11.24
N THR A 249 9.75 3.22 -11.15
CA THR A 249 9.57 4.63 -10.77
C THR A 249 9.53 4.82 -9.26
N LYS A 250 9.19 3.75 -8.53
CA LYS A 250 9.12 3.73 -7.07
C LYS A 250 9.71 2.42 -6.57
N LEU A 251 10.62 2.52 -5.61
CA LEU A 251 11.23 1.38 -4.94
C LEU A 251 10.78 1.35 -3.49
N ILE A 252 10.37 0.18 -3.02
CA ILE A 252 10.11 -0.07 -1.62
C ILE A 252 11.19 -1.01 -1.11
N THR A 253 12.06 -0.49 -0.24
CA THR A 253 13.13 -1.26 0.39
C THR A 253 12.61 -1.79 1.72
N LEU A 254 12.44 -3.11 1.81
CA LEU A 254 12.06 -3.81 3.03
C LEU A 254 13.32 -4.13 3.83
N ILE A 255 13.35 -3.69 5.08
CA ILE A 255 14.46 -3.92 6.00
C ILE A 255 13.98 -4.90 7.06
N ASP A 256 14.40 -6.16 6.92
CA ASP A 256 14.15 -7.18 7.93
C ASP A 256 15.20 -7.09 9.03
N LEU A 257 14.73 -6.88 10.26
CA LEU A 257 15.58 -6.70 11.44
C LEU A 257 15.42 -7.87 12.40
N ALA A 258 16.55 -8.28 12.98
CA ALA A 258 16.58 -9.35 13.96
C ALA A 258 15.72 -9.01 15.18
N GLY A 259 14.82 -9.95 15.55
CA GLY A 259 13.89 -9.78 16.67
C GLY A 259 14.42 -10.24 18.02
N ASP A 260 15.57 -10.94 18.05
CA ASP A 260 16.18 -11.41 19.29
C ASP A 260 16.98 -10.28 19.95
N ARG A 261 16.79 -10.12 21.26
CA ARG A 261 17.46 -9.08 22.07
C ARG A 261 18.99 -9.16 21.99
N ARG A 262 19.55 -10.33 21.67
CA ARG A 262 21.00 -10.51 21.44
C ARG A 262 21.52 -9.69 20.26
N TYR A 263 20.67 -9.41 19.25
CA TYR A 263 21.03 -8.69 18.03
C TYR A 263 20.51 -7.24 18.02
N LEU A 264 20.06 -6.73 19.17
CA LEU A 264 19.49 -5.38 19.28
C LEU A 264 20.48 -4.28 18.84
N LYS A 265 21.79 -4.47 19.07
CA LYS A 265 22.82 -3.56 18.58
C LYS A 265 22.78 -3.48 17.05
N THR A 266 22.71 -4.62 16.38
CA THR A 266 22.59 -4.73 14.93
C THR A 266 21.32 -4.04 14.44
N THR A 267 20.18 -4.27 15.12
CA THR A 267 18.90 -3.60 14.81
C THR A 267 18.99 -2.08 14.89
N ILE A 268 19.63 -1.54 15.93
CA ILE A 268 19.84 -0.09 16.07
C ILE A 268 20.73 0.44 14.94
N TYR A 269 21.84 -0.25 14.62
CA TYR A 269 22.70 0.13 13.51
C TYR A 269 21.97 0.13 12.17
N GLY A 270 21.11 -0.88 11.92
CA GLY A 270 20.28 -0.94 10.72
C GLY A 270 19.36 0.27 10.60
N LEU A 271 18.63 0.61 11.66
CA LEU A 271 17.75 1.78 11.66
C LEU A 271 18.50 3.11 11.47
N THR A 272 19.66 3.28 12.10
CA THR A 272 20.44 4.52 11.99
C THR A 272 21.25 4.62 10.70
N GLY A 273 21.67 3.50 10.11
CA GLY A 273 22.42 3.46 8.85
C GLY A 273 21.53 3.70 7.64
N SER A 274 20.25 3.36 7.73
CA SER A 274 19.29 3.49 6.63
C SER A 274 18.75 4.91 6.41
N SER A 275 19.22 5.92 7.15
CA SER A 275 18.78 7.32 6.97
C SER A 275 19.61 8.14 5.98
N ASP A 276 20.76 7.65 5.49
CA ASP A 276 21.52 8.36 4.45
C ASP A 276 21.18 7.79 3.04
N PRO A 277 20.61 8.60 2.13
CA PRO A 277 20.36 8.20 0.75
C PRO A 277 21.64 8.03 -0.10
N ARG A 278 22.84 8.27 0.47
CA ARG A 278 24.13 8.14 -0.25
C ARG A 278 24.93 6.88 0.08
N CYS A 279 24.48 6.05 1.01
CA CYS A 279 25.18 4.84 1.42
C CYS A 279 24.78 3.60 0.60
N GLU A 280 24.68 3.72 -0.73
CA GLU A 280 24.61 2.55 -1.64
C GLU A 280 26.00 2.16 -2.19
N SER A 281 27.06 2.90 -1.86
CA SER A 281 28.41 2.63 -2.38
C SER A 281 29.25 1.66 -1.54
N LEU A 282 28.74 1.15 -0.42
CA LEU A 282 29.47 0.25 0.47
C LEU A 282 28.54 -0.78 1.12
N MET A 283 28.12 -1.79 0.36
CA MET A 283 27.93 -3.17 0.85
C MET A 283 27.91 -4.15 -0.31
#